data_AF-A0A1D2U0R2-F1
#
_entry.id   AF-A0A1D2U0R2-F1
#
_cell.length_a   1.000
_cell.length_b   1.000
_cell.length_c   1.000
_cell.angle_alpha   90.00
_cell.angle_beta   90.00
_cell.angle_gamma   90.00
#
_symmetry.space_group_name_H-M   'P 1'
#
loop_
_entity.id
_entity.type
_entity.pdbx_description
1 polymer ?
#
loop_
_entity_poly.entity_id
_entity_poly.type
_entity_poly.pdbx_seq_one_letter_code
_entity_poly.pdbx_strand_id
1 'polypeptide(L)'
;MKFDAAPPTRNRALEAAQRYRGITFTDRGEILLDVGNVKDGRVRLSQSGQRLSLLPETIFSIHQAWKDGDIPVNGTVPWECSTFSPQSSEVDEIRCSPLDEEHLRVSDKCSNAAVSISRDQLKSVVECIVEPWLANFPSGLAKGAGHEIASPPQQANKSQPVPLADLS
;
A
#
# COMPACT_ATOMS: atom_id res chain seq x y z
N MET A 1 31.93 26.54 2.87
CA MET A 1 30.81 26.74 3.82
C MET A 1 30.00 25.45 3.86
N LYS A 2 29.83 24.85 5.05
CA LYS A 2 28.98 23.67 5.25
C LYS A 2 27.53 24.13 5.38
N PHE A 3 26.64 23.62 4.54
CA PHE A 3 25.20 23.71 4.75
C PHE A 3 24.67 22.31 5.04
N ASP A 4 24.83 21.89 6.30
CA ASP A 4 24.02 20.83 6.88
C ASP A 4 22.75 21.49 7.41
N ALA A 5 21.69 21.45 6.60
CA ALA A 5 20.34 21.72 7.06
C ALA A 5 19.44 20.64 6.45
N ALA A 6 19.30 19.52 7.15
CA ALA A 6 18.19 18.61 6.89
C ALA A 6 16.88 19.44 6.94
N PRO A 7 15.99 19.32 5.94
CA PRO A 7 14.88 20.26 5.80
C PRO A 7 13.96 20.17 7.04
N PRO A 8 13.54 21.32 7.62
CA PRO A 8 12.73 21.38 8.84
C PRO A 8 11.39 20.62 8.72
N THR A 9 10.95 20.36 7.49
CA THR A 9 9.81 19.49 7.16
C THR A 9 10.01 18.05 7.66
N ARG A 10 11.23 17.49 7.55
CA ARG A 10 11.55 16.12 8.02
C ARG A 10 11.43 16.00 9.53
N ASN A 11 11.90 17.02 10.27
CA ASN A 11 11.79 17.02 11.73
C ASN A 11 10.33 17.19 12.19
N ARG A 12 9.55 18.06 11.54
CA ARG A 12 8.11 18.19 11.84
C ARG A 12 7.31 16.93 11.49
N ALA A 13 7.64 16.30 10.37
CA ALA A 13 7.12 14.99 9.97
C ALA A 13 7.42 13.94 11.04
N LEU A 14 8.68 13.81 11.46
CA LEU A 14 9.10 12.87 12.51
C LEU A 14 8.42 13.16 13.85
N GLU A 15 8.25 14.42 14.25
CA GLU A 15 7.52 14.81 15.46
C GLU A 15 6.00 14.55 15.35
N ALA A 16 5.41 14.71 14.16
CA ALA A 16 4.02 14.32 13.90
C ALA A 16 3.86 12.79 13.94
N ALA A 17 4.82 12.02 13.40
CA ALA A 17 4.88 10.56 13.55
C ALA A 17 4.86 10.16 15.01
N GLN A 18 5.65 10.83 15.86
CA GLN A 18 5.78 10.45 17.28
C GLN A 18 4.45 10.45 18.06
N ARG A 19 3.42 11.17 17.58
CA ARG A 19 2.06 11.14 18.16
C ARG A 19 1.32 9.83 17.91
N TYR A 20 1.68 9.10 16.85
CA TYR A 20 1.09 7.81 16.49
C TYR A 20 2.01 6.68 16.94
N ARG A 21 2.20 6.52 18.26
CA ARG A 21 2.95 5.38 18.80
C ARG A 21 2.33 4.07 18.29
N GLY A 22 3.19 3.14 17.87
CA GLY A 22 2.81 1.90 17.19
C GLY A 22 1.72 1.09 17.87
N ILE A 23 1.06 0.23 17.09
CA ILE A 23 -0.05 -0.62 17.55
C ILE A 23 0.44 -2.06 17.65
N THR A 24 0.13 -2.73 18.73
CA THR A 24 0.40 -4.17 18.88
C THR A 24 -0.93 -4.91 19.00
N PHE A 25 -1.17 -5.85 18.09
CA PHE A 25 -2.32 -6.75 18.13
C PHE A 25 -1.91 -8.06 18.80
N THR A 26 -2.71 -8.50 19.78
CA THR A 26 -2.41 -9.70 20.57
C THR A 26 -3.64 -10.61 20.68
N ASP A 27 -3.43 -11.92 20.72
CA ASP A 27 -4.45 -12.90 21.13
C ASP A 27 -3.89 -13.79 22.24
N ARG A 28 -4.64 -13.93 23.34
CA ARG A 28 -4.24 -14.70 24.54
C ARG A 28 -2.84 -14.38 25.08
N GLY A 29 -2.37 -13.15 24.88
CA GLY A 29 -1.04 -12.70 25.31
C GLY A 29 0.08 -12.94 24.30
N GLU A 30 -0.21 -13.58 23.16
CA GLU A 30 0.73 -13.72 22.04
C GLU A 30 0.59 -12.54 21.07
N ILE A 31 1.72 -12.03 20.58
CA ILE A 31 1.73 -10.94 19.59
C ILE A 31 1.40 -11.51 18.22
N LEU A 32 0.25 -11.11 17.67
CA LEU A 32 -0.17 -11.45 16.32
C LEU A 32 0.48 -10.54 15.29
N LEU A 33 0.57 -9.25 15.58
CA LEU A 33 1.16 -8.25 14.68
C LEU A 33 1.65 -7.07 15.51
N ASP A 34 2.94 -6.75 15.39
CA ASP A 34 3.54 -5.54 15.92
C ASP A 34 3.70 -4.50 14.80
N VAL A 35 3.06 -3.35 14.96
CA VAL A 35 3.09 -2.25 14.00
C VAL A 35 3.95 -1.14 14.58
N GLY A 36 5.18 -1.04 14.10
CA GLY A 36 6.06 0.07 14.38
C GLY A 36 5.56 1.36 13.74
N ASN A 37 5.75 2.46 14.45
CA ASN A 37 5.45 3.82 13.98
C ASN A 37 6.19 4.14 12.67
N VAL A 38 5.75 5.19 11.98
CA VAL A 38 6.39 5.70 10.76
C VAL A 38 7.81 6.17 11.09
N LYS A 39 8.81 5.37 10.71
CA LYS A 39 10.23 5.68 10.85
C LYS A 39 10.85 5.79 9.47
N ASP A 40 11.60 6.86 9.24
CA ASP A 40 12.20 7.14 7.93
C ASP A 40 11.18 7.14 6.78
N GLY A 41 9.94 7.58 7.08
CA GLY A 41 8.84 7.64 6.11
C GLY A 41 8.11 6.32 5.87
N ARG A 42 8.43 5.25 6.63
CA ARG A 42 7.86 3.91 6.45
C ARG A 42 7.23 3.35 7.72
N VAL A 43 6.10 2.68 7.59
CA VAL A 43 5.42 1.91 8.65
C VAL A 43 6.03 0.52 8.71
N ARG A 44 6.34 0.04 9.91
CA ARG A 44 6.90 -1.30 10.09
C ARG A 44 5.83 -2.28 10.52
N LEU A 45 5.61 -3.36 9.77
CA LEU A 45 4.77 -4.49 10.18
C LEU A 45 5.68 -5.65 10.59
N SER A 46 5.48 -6.25 11.76
CA SER A 46 6.33 -7.32 12.28
C SER A 46 5.49 -8.47 12.85
N GLN A 47 5.75 -9.68 12.42
CA GLN A 47 5.04 -10.89 12.85
C GLN A 47 5.97 -12.09 12.75
N SER A 48 6.03 -12.93 13.80
CA SER A 48 6.77 -14.21 13.78
C SER A 48 8.22 -14.11 13.26
N GLY A 49 8.94 -13.04 13.62
CA GLY A 49 10.32 -12.80 13.17
C GLY A 49 10.45 -12.22 11.75
N GLN A 50 9.35 -12.13 11.00
CA GLN A 50 9.28 -11.42 9.72
C GLN A 50 9.03 -9.93 9.94
N ARG A 51 9.53 -9.11 9.03
CA ARG A 51 9.38 -7.66 9.07
C ARG A 51 9.19 -7.10 7.67
N LEU A 52 8.11 -6.36 7.50
CA LEU A 52 7.91 -5.47 6.36
C LEU A 52 8.07 -4.01 6.82
N SER A 53 8.63 -3.19 5.95
CA SER A 53 8.73 -1.75 6.15
C SER A 53 8.14 -1.12 4.91
N LEU A 54 6.91 -0.61 4.98
CA LEU A 54 6.13 -0.18 3.83
C LEU A 54 5.87 1.32 3.88
N LEU A 55 5.73 1.93 2.71
CA LEU A 55 5.25 3.29 2.58
C LEU A 55 3.79 3.37 3.06
N PRO A 56 3.41 4.45 3.76
CA PRO A 56 2.02 4.70 4.16
C PRO A 56 1.05 4.63 2.99
N GLU A 57 1.44 5.16 1.82
CA GLU A 57 0.67 5.10 0.58
C GLU A 57 0.39 3.66 0.14
N THR A 58 1.39 2.77 0.27
CA THR A 58 1.24 1.35 -0.08
C THR A 58 0.23 0.67 0.83
N ILE A 59 0.31 0.91 2.15
CA ILE A 59 -0.65 0.34 3.11
C ILE A 59 -2.07 0.86 2.82
N PHE A 60 -2.20 2.15 2.51
CA PHE A 60 -3.47 2.74 2.12
C PHE A 60 -4.03 2.10 0.84
N SER A 61 -3.21 1.91 -0.20
CA SER A 61 -3.62 1.26 -1.44
C SER A 61 -4.07 -0.19 -1.23
N ILE A 62 -3.36 -0.96 -0.40
CA ILE A 62 -3.78 -2.33 -0.04
C ILE A 62 -5.15 -2.31 0.63
N HIS A 63 -5.36 -1.39 1.58
CA HIS A 63 -6.64 -1.25 2.27
C HIS A 63 -7.79 -0.86 1.33
N GLN A 64 -7.57 0.09 0.41
CA GLN A 64 -8.58 0.45 -0.59
C GLN A 64 -8.88 -0.73 -1.51
N ALA A 65 -7.87 -1.36 -2.09
CA ALA A 65 -8.05 -2.51 -2.98
C ALA A 65 -8.79 -3.68 -2.29
N TRP A 66 -8.52 -3.93 -1.00
CA TRP A 66 -9.23 -4.98 -0.27
C TRP A 66 -10.68 -4.58 0.05
N LYS A 67 -10.92 -3.30 0.34
CA LYS A 67 -12.25 -2.75 0.60
C LYS A 67 -13.12 -2.72 -0.65
N ASP A 68 -12.54 -2.39 -1.79
CA ASP A 68 -13.23 -2.27 -3.08
C ASP A 68 -13.45 -3.64 -3.75
N GLY A 69 -12.85 -4.71 -3.19
CA GLY A 69 -12.97 -6.07 -3.68
C GLY A 69 -12.03 -6.40 -4.84
N ASP A 70 -11.05 -5.54 -5.11
CA ASP A 70 -10.03 -5.75 -6.15
C ASP A 70 -9.05 -6.88 -5.79
N ILE A 71 -8.87 -7.14 -4.48
CA ILE A 71 -8.13 -8.32 -4.02
C ILE A 71 -9.10 -9.51 -4.02
N PRO A 72 -8.98 -10.45 -4.97
CA PRO A 72 -9.95 -11.52 -5.12
C PRO A 72 -9.85 -12.48 -3.94
N VAL A 73 -10.95 -12.71 -3.23
CA VAL A 73 -11.01 -13.59 -2.04
C VAL A 73 -10.73 -15.06 -2.38
N ASN A 74 -10.97 -15.45 -3.63
CA ASN A 74 -10.90 -16.86 -4.07
C ASN A 74 -9.50 -17.32 -4.51
N GLY A 75 -8.45 -16.52 -4.26
CA GLY A 75 -7.05 -16.94 -4.42
C GLY A 75 -6.61 -17.28 -5.86
N THR A 76 -7.44 -17.02 -6.86
CA THR A 76 -7.16 -17.37 -8.26
C THR A 76 -5.97 -16.59 -8.83
N VAL A 77 -5.80 -15.34 -8.40
CA VAL A 77 -4.69 -14.48 -8.81
C VAL A 77 -4.30 -13.59 -7.63
N PRO A 78 -3.01 -13.49 -7.25
CA PRO A 78 -2.60 -12.54 -6.23
C PRO A 78 -2.73 -11.11 -6.76
N TRP A 79 -3.16 -10.18 -5.91
CA TRP A 79 -3.16 -8.76 -6.24
C TRP A 79 -1.76 -8.19 -6.01
N GLU A 80 -1.30 -7.30 -6.88
CA GLU A 80 0.05 -6.75 -6.80
C GLU A 80 0.00 -5.23 -6.94
N CYS A 81 0.86 -4.54 -6.20
CA CYS A 81 1.05 -3.11 -6.36
C CYS A 81 2.52 -2.72 -6.25
N SER A 82 2.86 -1.63 -6.92
CA SER A 82 4.16 -1.00 -6.79
C SER A 82 3.97 0.45 -6.39
N THR A 83 4.66 0.89 -5.34
CA THR A 83 4.58 2.27 -4.87
C THR A 83 5.98 2.86 -4.78
N PHE A 84 6.13 4.04 -5.38
CA PHE A 84 7.34 4.82 -5.30
C PHE A 84 7.09 6.08 -4.46
N SER A 85 8.00 6.40 -3.56
CA SER A 85 8.01 7.69 -2.87
C SER A 85 9.22 8.50 -3.33
N PRO A 86 9.04 9.72 -3.85
CA PRO A 86 10.17 10.59 -4.25
C PRO A 86 11.06 11.03 -3.08
N GLN A 87 10.68 10.73 -1.84
CA GLN A 87 11.46 10.97 -0.63
C GLN A 87 12.28 9.74 -0.20
N SER A 88 12.05 8.59 -0.83
CA SER A 88 12.69 7.30 -0.54
C SER A 88 13.22 6.69 -1.84
N SER A 89 14.49 6.32 -1.88
CA SER A 89 15.02 5.54 -3.01
C SER A 89 14.47 4.11 -3.07
N GLU A 90 13.76 3.67 -2.02
CA GLU A 90 13.19 2.34 -1.91
C GLU A 90 11.77 2.31 -2.51
N VAL A 91 11.55 1.40 -3.45
CA VAL A 91 10.26 1.06 -4.05
C VAL A 91 9.63 -0.07 -3.25
N ASP A 92 8.32 0.02 -3.01
CA ASP A 92 7.55 -1.11 -2.50
C ASP A 92 7.05 -1.93 -3.67
N GLU A 93 7.42 -3.20 -3.74
CA GLU A 93 6.89 -4.16 -4.71
C GLU A 93 6.13 -5.26 -3.96
N ILE A 94 4.83 -5.05 -3.79
CA ILE A 94 4.02 -5.85 -2.88
C ILE A 94 3.13 -6.80 -3.65
N ARG A 95 3.02 -8.01 -3.10
CA ARG A 95 2.04 -9.01 -3.48
C ARG A 95 1.14 -9.29 -2.29
N CYS A 96 -0.16 -9.19 -2.52
CA CYS A 96 -1.22 -9.51 -1.58
C CYS A 96 -1.96 -10.76 -2.05
N SER A 97 -2.06 -11.76 -1.18
CA SER A 97 -2.81 -12.99 -1.44
C SER A 97 -3.77 -13.26 -0.29
N PRO A 98 -5.08 -13.47 -0.55
CA PRO A 98 -6.02 -13.83 0.50
C PRO A 98 -5.60 -15.14 1.15
N LEU A 99 -5.73 -15.22 2.47
CA LEU A 99 -5.65 -16.48 3.21
C LEU A 99 -7.05 -17.04 3.46
N ASP A 100 -7.97 -16.14 3.80
CA ASP A 100 -9.41 -16.37 3.93
C ASP A 100 -10.15 -15.03 3.70
N GLU A 101 -11.45 -14.97 4.03
CA GLU A 101 -12.28 -13.78 3.83
C GLU A 101 -11.83 -12.58 4.66
N GLU A 102 -11.18 -12.82 5.79
CA GLU A 102 -10.82 -11.82 6.80
C GLU A 102 -9.30 -11.65 6.95
N HIS A 103 -8.47 -12.52 6.37
CA HIS A 103 -7.03 -12.46 6.46
C HIS A 103 -6.36 -12.35 5.10
N LEU A 104 -5.39 -11.44 5.04
CA LEU A 104 -4.56 -11.18 3.87
C LEU A 104 -3.11 -11.43 4.22
N ARG A 105 -2.41 -12.14 3.33
CA ARG A 105 -0.95 -12.19 3.36
C ARG A 105 -0.39 -11.09 2.48
N VAL A 106 0.37 -10.19 3.09
CA VAL A 106 1.13 -9.14 2.42
C VAL A 106 2.58 -9.60 2.35
N SER A 107 3.18 -9.55 1.16
CA SER A 107 4.55 -10.01 0.92
C SER A 107 5.32 -9.01 0.06
N ASP A 108 6.56 -8.77 0.42
CA ASP A 108 7.49 -7.97 -0.37
C ASP A 108 8.28 -8.87 -1.31
N LYS A 109 8.16 -8.59 -2.62
CA LYS A 109 8.82 -9.36 -3.67
C LYS A 109 10.35 -9.23 -3.62
N CYS A 110 10.88 -8.13 -3.09
CA CYS A 110 12.32 -7.88 -3.04
C CYS A 110 12.99 -8.62 -1.89
N SER A 111 12.34 -8.70 -0.72
CA SER A 111 12.93 -9.27 0.50
C SER A 111 12.43 -10.67 0.86
N ASN A 112 11.41 -11.19 0.16
CA ASN A 112 10.66 -12.40 0.53
C ASN A 112 10.05 -12.35 1.95
N ALA A 113 10.05 -11.19 2.61
CA ALA A 113 9.38 -11.02 3.87
C ALA A 113 7.87 -11.01 3.67
N ALA A 114 7.13 -11.57 4.63
CA ALA A 114 5.68 -11.61 4.57
C ALA A 114 5.06 -11.48 5.96
N VAL A 115 3.90 -10.84 6.03
CA VAL A 115 3.05 -10.78 7.22
C VAL A 115 1.62 -11.10 6.84
N SER A 116 0.92 -11.76 7.74
CA SER A 116 -0.51 -11.99 7.71
C SER A 116 -1.20 -10.92 8.55
N ILE A 117 -2.17 -10.24 7.96
CA ILE A 117 -2.91 -9.16 8.60
C ILE A 117 -4.40 -9.40 8.40
N SER A 118 -5.21 -9.22 9.46
CA SER A 118 -6.65 -9.27 9.34
C SER A 118 -7.22 -7.96 8.79
N ARG A 119 -8.45 -7.99 8.27
CA ARG A 119 -9.16 -6.82 7.78
C ARG A 119 -9.27 -5.73 8.85
N ASP A 120 -9.64 -6.09 10.07
CA ASP A 120 -9.73 -5.16 11.21
C ASP A 120 -8.36 -4.60 11.63
N GLN A 121 -7.32 -5.43 11.59
CA GLN A 121 -5.95 -4.98 11.88
C GLN A 121 -5.49 -3.96 10.84
N LEU A 122 -5.68 -4.23 9.54
CA LEU A 122 -5.31 -3.32 8.47
C LEU A 122 -6.07 -2.00 8.56
N LYS A 123 -7.38 -2.06 8.78
CA LYS A 123 -8.22 -0.88 9.00
C LYS A 123 -7.71 -0.03 10.16
N SER A 124 -7.43 -0.66 11.29
CA SER A 124 -6.91 0.02 12.48
C SER A 124 -5.56 0.69 12.22
N VAL A 125 -4.64 0.03 11.50
CA VAL A 125 -3.37 0.63 11.08
C VAL A 125 -3.60 1.84 10.20
N VAL A 126 -4.55 1.76 9.26
CA VAL A 126 -4.84 2.87 8.35
C VAL A 126 -5.38 4.07 9.11
N GLU A 127 -6.43 3.88 9.91
CA GLU A 127 -7.12 4.97 10.62
C GLU A 127 -6.22 5.63 11.68
N CYS A 128 -5.38 4.85 12.37
CA CYS A 128 -4.62 5.35 13.51
C CYS A 128 -3.20 5.81 13.16
N ILE A 129 -2.61 5.34 12.06
CA ILE A 129 -1.21 5.64 11.69
C ILE A 129 -1.15 6.26 10.30
N VAL A 130 -1.71 5.61 9.29
CA VAL A 130 -1.52 5.99 7.88
C VAL A 130 -2.27 7.26 7.51
N GLU A 131 -3.58 7.34 7.74
CA GLU A 131 -4.37 8.52 7.40
C GLU A 131 -3.89 9.77 8.14
N PRO A 132 -3.64 9.72 9.46
CA PRO A 132 -3.11 10.87 10.16
C PRO A 132 -1.71 11.25 9.67
N TRP A 133 -0.88 10.29 9.27
CA TRP A 133 0.40 10.59 8.62
C TRP A 133 0.17 11.32 7.30
N LEU A 134 -0.57 10.72 6.36
CA LEU A 134 -0.81 11.29 5.02
C LEU A 134 -1.44 12.69 5.08
N ALA A 135 -2.34 12.96 6.02
CA ALA A 135 -2.98 14.26 6.21
C ALA A 135 -1.99 15.37 6.62
N ASN A 136 -0.89 15.02 7.30
CA ASN A 136 0.11 15.98 7.78
C ASN A 136 1.24 16.24 6.76
N PHE A 137 1.23 15.57 5.61
CA PHE A 137 2.19 15.80 4.54
C PHE A 137 1.52 16.56 3.39
N PRO A 138 2.03 17.75 3.00
CA PRO A 138 1.44 18.51 1.90
C PRO A 138 1.47 17.66 0.63
N SER A 139 0.29 17.47 0.04
CA SER A 139 -0.04 16.60 -1.10
C SER A 139 0.62 16.98 -2.44
N GLY A 140 1.80 17.60 -2.43
CA GLY A 140 2.55 17.99 -3.62
C GLY A 140 3.17 16.83 -4.40
N LEU A 141 3.03 15.59 -3.92
CA LEU A 141 3.64 14.39 -4.52
C LEU A 141 2.60 13.34 -4.96
N ALA A 142 1.31 13.56 -4.70
CA ALA A 142 0.23 12.64 -5.04
C ALA A 142 -0.25 12.72 -6.51
N LYS A 143 0.46 13.44 -7.40
CA LYS A 143 0.29 13.36 -8.85
C LYS A 143 1.31 12.39 -9.44
N GLY A 144 1.16 11.10 -9.15
CA GLY A 144 2.09 10.08 -9.62
C GLY A 144 1.65 8.64 -9.41
N ALA A 145 0.62 8.39 -8.58
CA ALA A 145 -0.02 7.08 -8.48
C ALA A 145 -0.94 6.85 -9.70
N GLY A 146 -0.35 6.79 -10.89
CA GLY A 146 -0.99 6.19 -12.04
C GLY A 146 -1.16 4.71 -11.73
N HIS A 147 -2.40 4.28 -11.54
CA HIS A 147 -2.77 2.87 -11.55
C HIS A 147 -2.48 2.33 -12.95
N GLU A 148 -1.35 1.63 -13.14
CA GLU A 148 -1.19 0.75 -14.29
C GLU A 148 -1.85 -0.58 -13.94
N ILE A 149 -3.17 -0.62 -14.12
CA ILE A 149 -3.91 -1.88 -14.17
C ILE A 149 -3.44 -2.57 -15.44
N ALA A 150 -2.64 -3.63 -15.31
CA ALA A 150 -2.30 -4.50 -16.42
C ALA A 150 -3.60 -5.09 -17.00
N SER A 151 -4.13 -4.42 -18.02
CA SER A 151 -5.27 -4.91 -18.78
C SER A 151 -4.80 -6.08 -19.66
N PRO A 152 -5.51 -7.22 -19.69
CA PRO A 152 -5.22 -8.25 -20.68
C PRO A 152 -5.48 -7.70 -22.10
N PRO A 153 -4.75 -8.16 -23.13
CA PRO A 153 -4.87 -7.59 -24.48
C PRO A 153 -6.27 -7.84 -25.05
N GLN A 154 -7.07 -6.79 -25.16
CA GLN A 154 -8.31 -6.82 -25.94
C GLN A 154 -7.96 -6.93 -27.43
N GLN A 155 -8.09 -8.16 -27.92
CA GLN A 155 -8.02 -8.52 -29.32
C GLN A 155 -9.06 -7.69 -30.10
N ALA A 156 -8.56 -6.78 -30.96
CA ALA A 156 -9.36 -5.89 -31.77
C ALA A 156 -10.29 -6.67 -32.71
N ASN A 157 -11.58 -6.71 -32.37
CA ASN A 157 -12.60 -7.19 -33.29
C ASN A 157 -12.98 -6.04 -34.22
N LYS A 158 -12.51 -6.08 -35.47
CA LYS A 158 -12.86 -5.13 -36.54
C LYS A 158 -14.34 -5.30 -36.90
N SER A 159 -15.20 -4.42 -36.40
CA SER A 159 -16.54 -4.22 -36.95
C SER A 159 -16.50 -3.03 -37.91
N GLN A 160 -16.40 -3.34 -39.19
CA GLN A 160 -16.43 -2.39 -40.31
C GLN A 160 -17.89 -1.99 -40.59
N PRO A 161 -18.26 -0.70 -40.61
CA PRO A 161 -19.60 -0.29 -41.04
C PRO A 161 -19.69 -0.21 -42.58
N VAL A 162 -20.77 -0.76 -43.13
CA VAL A 162 -21.11 -0.74 -44.57
C VAL A 162 -21.75 0.62 -44.92
N PRO A 163 -21.36 1.30 -46.00
CA PRO A 163 -22.09 2.49 -46.48
C PRO A 163 -23.35 2.10 -47.27
N LEU A 164 -24.48 2.75 -46.95
CA LEU A 164 -25.71 2.76 -47.75
C LEU A 164 -25.43 3.33 -49.15
N ALA A 165 -25.81 2.59 -50.19
CA ALA A 165 -25.83 3.10 -51.56
C ALA A 165 -27.08 3.97 -51.78
N ASP A 166 -26.86 5.19 -52.28
CA ASP A 166 -27.87 6.15 -52.68
C ASP A 166 -28.36 5.85 -54.12
N LEU A 167 -29.61 6.20 -54.38
CA LEU A 167 -30.37 5.95 -55.60
C LEU A 167 -29.95 6.92 -56.73
N SER A 168 -29.63 6.38 -57.90
CA SER A 168 -29.84 7.00 -59.22
C SER A 168 -29.78 5.94 -60.33
#